data_AF-A0A397HC31-F1
#
_entry.id   AF-A0A397HC31-F1
#
_cell.length_a   1.000
_cell.length_b   1.000
_cell.length_c   1.000
_cell.angle_alpha   90.00
_cell.angle_beta   90.00
_cell.angle_gamma   90.00
#
_symmetry.space_group_name_H-M   'P 1'
#
loop_
_entity.id
_entity.type
_entity.pdbx_description
1 polymer ?
#
loop_
_entity_poly.entity_id
_entity_poly.type
_entity_poly.pdbx_seq_one_letter_code
_entity_poly.pdbx_strand_id
1 'polypeptide(L)'
;MPSKSNPRRSDFEVGILAALALEAQAARGIFDEIYDDETENASAGEDGRATRDTNSYTKGRIGRHEAVLAHIPGMGKVNAANAASSFLSSFTELKLVLLVGICGGVPHGPNGVEIMLGDVIIGKNVIQSDFGRQFPDGFVRKNSVDDNLGKQGPRIRSFITKLESCKQNLEETMSLKLQSLLRKPEFEPLKYPGSSEDKLFLPDYVHKHYNAQTCECSQDGKICSIAKQSSCEELGCSSACLEARKRRQDQPSIHFGSIASGDAVIKSGQHRDKIAHREGVIAIEMEGAGIWEYLPCIVVKGVCDYADSHKNKEWQRYTAAAASAGARAILEQWEATDRPRESGMVSVFPQLIKLQN
;
A
#
# COMPACT_ATOMS: atom_id res chain seq x y z
N MET A 1 34.97 -10.66 15.99
CA MET A 1 33.51 -10.91 16.06
C MET A 1 33.15 -11.81 14.90
N PRO A 2 32.32 -12.86 15.06
CA PRO A 2 31.93 -13.67 13.91
C PRO A 2 31.11 -12.78 12.97
N SER A 3 31.51 -12.70 11.70
CA SER A 3 30.75 -12.00 10.66
C SER A 3 29.37 -12.65 10.58
N LYS A 4 28.30 -11.88 10.80
CA LYS A 4 26.96 -12.37 10.52
C LYS A 4 26.91 -12.68 9.02
N SER A 5 26.73 -13.95 8.67
CA SER A 5 26.38 -14.34 7.30
C SER A 5 25.06 -13.65 6.93
N ASN A 6 24.94 -13.21 5.67
CA ASN A 6 23.68 -12.65 5.19
C ASN A 6 22.54 -13.68 5.35
N PRO A 7 21.30 -13.23 5.65
CA PRO A 7 20.16 -14.13 5.78
C PRO A 7 19.85 -14.84 4.46
N ARG A 8 19.47 -16.11 4.53
CA ARG A 8 19.00 -16.88 3.36
C ARG A 8 17.61 -16.41 2.97
N ARG A 9 17.17 -16.72 1.75
CA ARG A 9 15.80 -16.40 1.29
C ARG A 9 14.70 -16.96 2.20
N SER A 10 14.93 -18.11 2.82
CA SER A 10 14.00 -18.72 3.78
C SER A 10 13.93 -18.01 5.14
N ASP A 11 14.87 -17.12 5.44
CA ASP A 11 14.87 -16.37 6.70
C ASP A 11 13.91 -15.16 6.67
N PHE A 12 13.47 -14.74 5.47
CA PHE A 12 12.54 -13.62 5.29
C PHE A 12 11.09 -14.08 5.42
N GLU A 13 10.48 -13.75 6.55
CA GLU A 13 9.06 -14.01 6.81
C GLU A 13 8.17 -12.80 6.49
N VAL A 14 8.76 -11.62 6.29
CA VAL A 14 8.05 -10.37 6.01
C VAL A 14 8.38 -9.85 4.61
N GLY A 15 7.34 -9.62 3.82
CA GLY A 15 7.42 -8.98 2.51
C GLY A 15 6.80 -7.60 2.51
N ILE A 16 7.30 -6.72 1.66
CA ILE A 16 6.70 -5.41 1.35
C ILE A 16 6.62 -5.28 -0.16
N LEU A 17 5.50 -4.79 -0.68
CA LEU A 17 5.29 -4.49 -2.09
C LEU A 17 4.98 -3.00 -2.24
N ALA A 18 5.60 -2.35 -3.22
CA ALA A 18 5.34 -0.96 -3.59
C ALA A 18 5.30 -0.81 -5.12
N ALA A 19 4.37 0.00 -5.64
CA ALA A 19 4.11 0.12 -7.07
C ALA A 19 4.79 1.30 -7.74
N LEU A 20 4.98 2.39 -6.99
CA LEU A 20 5.62 3.60 -7.47
C LEU A 20 6.98 3.78 -6.83
N ALA A 21 7.90 4.43 -7.55
CA ALA A 21 9.23 4.75 -7.03
C ALA A 21 9.17 5.56 -5.73
N LEU A 22 8.22 6.48 -5.59
CA LEU A 22 8.03 7.25 -4.34
C LEU A 22 7.55 6.38 -3.17
N GLU A 23 6.75 5.35 -3.45
CA GLU A 23 6.24 4.42 -2.43
C GLU A 23 7.38 3.50 -1.98
N ALA A 24 8.14 2.98 -2.93
CA ALA A 24 9.31 2.16 -2.67
C ALA A 24 10.40 2.95 -1.91
N GLN A 25 10.60 4.23 -2.24
CA GLN A 25 11.50 5.11 -1.52
C GLN A 25 11.07 5.24 -0.05
N ALA A 26 9.78 5.52 0.21
CA ALA A 26 9.23 5.62 1.56
C ALA A 26 9.33 4.28 2.33
N ALA A 27 9.00 3.16 1.67
CA ALA A 27 9.06 1.82 2.24
C ALA A 27 10.50 1.39 2.56
N ARG A 28 11.47 1.74 1.71
CA ARG A 28 12.89 1.54 2.00
C ARG A 28 13.33 2.35 3.23
N GLY A 29 12.75 3.53 3.43
CA GLY A 29 13.05 4.41 4.55
C GLY A 29 12.74 3.86 5.94
N ILE A 30 11.86 2.84 6.04
CA ILE A 30 11.50 2.23 7.33
C ILE A 30 12.37 1.03 7.71
N PHE A 31 13.38 0.67 6.91
CA PHE A 31 14.38 -0.32 7.28
C PHE A 31 15.35 0.26 8.33
N ASP A 32 15.68 -0.55 9.33
CA ASP A 32 16.73 -0.23 10.31
C ASP A 32 18.12 -0.49 9.72
N GLU A 33 18.20 -1.50 8.86
CA GLU A 33 19.41 -1.99 8.22
C GLU A 33 19.03 -2.48 6.83
N ILE A 34 19.82 -2.10 5.82
CA ILE A 34 19.70 -2.61 4.45
C ILE A 34 20.94 -3.47 4.22
N TYR A 35 20.74 -4.66 3.68
CA TYR A 35 21.84 -5.55 3.33
C TYR A 35 22.38 -5.10 1.98
N ASP A 36 23.64 -4.66 1.94
CA ASP A 36 24.26 -4.17 0.72
C ASP A 36 24.33 -5.29 -0.34
N ASP A 37 23.93 -4.95 -1.57
CA ASP A 37 24.10 -5.80 -2.76
C ASP A 37 25.58 -5.81 -3.25
N GLU A 38 26.52 -5.21 -2.49
CA GLU A 38 27.94 -5.04 -2.84
C GLU A 38 28.78 -6.32 -2.76
N THR A 39 28.35 -7.37 -3.44
CA THR A 39 29.34 -8.27 -4.02
C THR A 39 29.04 -8.42 -5.50
N GLU A 40 29.79 -7.68 -6.31
CA GLU A 40 29.99 -7.94 -7.75
C GLU A 40 30.47 -9.38 -8.04
N ASN A 41 30.69 -10.19 -7.00
CA ASN A 41 31.04 -11.60 -7.03
C ASN A 41 30.03 -12.54 -6.31
N ALA A 42 28.80 -12.10 -5.99
CA ALA A 42 27.70 -13.00 -5.60
C ALA A 42 27.23 -13.82 -6.82
N SER A 43 28.11 -14.71 -7.23
CA SER A 43 27.87 -15.80 -8.15
C SER A 43 26.63 -16.56 -7.70
N ALA A 44 25.51 -16.40 -8.42
CA ALA A 44 24.39 -17.34 -8.54
C ALA A 44 24.14 -18.29 -7.35
N GLY A 45 24.15 -17.75 -6.12
CA GLY A 45 24.01 -18.51 -4.88
C GLY A 45 22.57 -18.48 -4.36
N GLU A 46 22.28 -19.30 -3.36
CA GLU A 46 20.96 -19.44 -2.72
C GLU A 46 20.41 -18.13 -2.11
N ASP A 47 21.24 -17.09 -2.02
CA ASP A 47 20.92 -15.79 -1.42
C ASP A 47 20.34 -14.78 -2.42
N GLY A 48 20.29 -15.10 -3.72
CA GLY A 48 19.83 -14.22 -4.80
C GLY A 48 18.31 -14.15 -4.97
N ARG A 49 17.81 -14.59 -6.13
CA ARG A 49 16.38 -14.75 -6.49
C ARG A 49 16.23 -16.03 -7.30
N ALA A 50 15.02 -16.59 -7.36
CA ALA A 50 14.73 -17.76 -8.19
C ALA A 50 15.02 -17.49 -9.68
N THR A 51 15.37 -18.53 -10.45
CA THR A 51 15.88 -18.43 -11.84
C THR A 51 14.97 -17.64 -12.80
N ARG A 52 13.65 -17.60 -12.56
CA ARG A 52 12.67 -16.90 -13.40
C ARG A 52 12.00 -15.71 -12.69
N ASP A 53 12.47 -15.38 -11.50
CA ASP A 53 12.01 -14.21 -10.79
C ASP A 53 12.55 -12.97 -11.51
N THR A 54 11.65 -12.09 -11.96
CA THR A 54 12.00 -10.84 -12.64
C THR A 54 11.97 -9.61 -11.74
N ASN A 55 11.57 -9.75 -10.48
CA ASN A 55 11.51 -8.64 -9.54
C ASN A 55 12.90 -8.12 -9.17
N SER A 56 12.91 -6.86 -8.76
CA SER A 56 14.01 -6.23 -8.04
C SER A 56 13.65 -6.15 -6.55
N TYR A 57 14.63 -6.40 -5.68
CA TYR A 57 14.42 -6.47 -4.24
C TYR A 57 15.35 -5.52 -3.49
N THR A 58 14.90 -5.09 -2.31
CA THR A 58 15.74 -4.51 -1.27
C THR A 58 15.56 -5.37 -0.03
N LYS A 59 16.65 -5.97 0.44
CA LYS A 59 16.64 -6.87 1.61
C LYS A 59 17.19 -6.13 2.81
N GLY A 60 16.70 -6.45 3.99
CA GLY A 60 17.18 -5.83 5.21
C GLY A 60 16.37 -6.26 6.43
N ARG A 61 16.46 -5.43 7.46
CA ARG A 61 15.82 -5.69 8.75
C ARG A 61 14.92 -4.55 9.18
N ILE A 62 13.74 -4.91 9.71
CA ILE A 62 12.78 -3.99 10.32
C ILE A 62 12.47 -4.51 11.73
N GLY A 63 13.03 -3.85 12.74
CA GLY A 63 12.98 -4.30 14.12
C GLY A 63 13.62 -5.68 14.26
N ARG A 64 12.78 -6.66 14.60
CA ARG A 64 13.15 -8.07 14.74
C ARG A 64 12.92 -8.92 13.49
N HIS A 65 12.38 -8.33 12.42
CA HIS A 65 11.95 -9.06 11.23
C HIS A 65 12.96 -8.91 10.11
N GLU A 66 13.39 -10.04 9.54
CA GLU A 66 14.02 -10.07 8.23
C GLU A 66 12.94 -9.72 7.20
N ALA A 67 13.14 -8.62 6.50
CA ALA A 67 12.17 -8.03 5.60
C ALA A 67 12.74 -7.86 4.20
N VAL A 68 11.89 -8.07 3.20
CA VAL A 68 12.25 -7.86 1.80
C VAL A 68 11.19 -6.97 1.14
N LEU A 69 11.64 -5.88 0.53
CA LEU A 69 10.85 -5.01 -0.30
C LEU A 69 11.00 -5.42 -1.76
N ALA A 70 9.88 -5.71 -2.43
CA ALA A 70 9.81 -5.95 -3.86
C ALA A 70 9.24 -4.72 -4.59
N HIS A 71 9.88 -4.35 -5.69
CA HIS A 71 9.48 -3.23 -6.53
C HIS A 71 8.59 -3.74 -7.66
N ILE A 72 7.31 -3.37 -7.66
CA ILE A 72 6.40 -3.75 -8.75
C ILE A 72 6.78 -2.91 -9.99
N PRO A 73 6.87 -3.50 -11.19
CA PRO A 73 7.36 -2.81 -12.40
C PRO A 73 6.43 -1.70 -12.93
N GLY A 74 5.24 -1.54 -12.35
CA GLY A 74 4.28 -0.50 -12.69
C GLY A 74 2.95 -0.69 -11.97
N MET A 75 2.07 0.30 -12.07
CA MET A 75 0.72 0.25 -11.49
C MET A 75 -0.15 -0.84 -12.12
N GLY A 76 -1.23 -1.20 -11.43
CA GLY A 76 -2.28 -2.06 -11.94
C GLY A 76 -2.17 -3.53 -11.51
N LYS A 77 -3.30 -4.23 -11.58
CA LYS A 77 -3.46 -5.58 -11.02
C LYS A 77 -2.55 -6.61 -11.66
N VAL A 78 -2.31 -6.51 -12.98
CA VAL A 78 -1.47 -7.47 -13.73
C VAL A 78 -0.01 -7.42 -13.28
N ASN A 79 0.54 -6.21 -13.15
CA ASN A 79 1.92 -6.03 -12.68
C ASN A 79 2.06 -6.51 -11.24
N ALA A 80 1.09 -6.18 -10.38
CA ALA A 80 1.07 -6.60 -9.00
C ALA A 80 1.01 -8.13 -8.86
N ALA A 81 0.15 -8.81 -9.64
CA ALA A 81 0.02 -10.26 -9.63
C ALA A 81 1.31 -10.97 -10.09
N ASN A 82 1.93 -10.48 -11.18
CA ASN A 82 3.21 -11.01 -11.67
C ASN A 82 4.31 -10.84 -10.61
N ALA A 83 4.40 -9.64 -10.01
CA ALA A 83 5.36 -9.39 -8.95
C ALA A 83 5.13 -10.30 -7.75
N ALA A 84 3.88 -10.48 -7.30
CA ALA A 84 3.54 -11.39 -6.21
C ALA A 84 3.90 -12.85 -6.49
N SER A 85 3.62 -13.34 -7.71
CA SER A 85 3.97 -14.70 -8.11
C SER A 85 5.48 -14.93 -8.09
N SER A 86 6.28 -14.00 -8.63
CA SER A 86 7.73 -14.07 -8.57
C SER A 86 8.24 -13.94 -7.12
N PHE A 87 7.59 -13.11 -6.31
CA PHE A 87 7.95 -12.90 -4.91
C PHE A 87 7.83 -14.17 -4.08
N LEU A 88 6.71 -14.89 -4.21
CA LEU A 88 6.51 -16.21 -3.58
C LEU A 88 7.49 -17.27 -4.06
N SER A 89 7.89 -17.21 -5.33
CA SER A 89 8.84 -18.17 -5.89
C SER A 89 10.24 -18.03 -5.30
N SER A 90 10.62 -16.82 -4.91
CA SER A 90 11.94 -16.54 -4.33
C SER A 90 11.95 -16.66 -2.81
N PHE A 91 10.92 -16.17 -2.13
CA PHE A 91 10.84 -16.11 -0.67
C PHE A 91 9.69 -16.99 -0.20
N THR A 92 9.99 -18.26 0.03
CA THR A 92 8.99 -19.30 0.28
C THR A 92 8.38 -19.26 1.69
N GLU A 93 9.04 -18.56 2.62
CA GLU A 93 8.64 -18.51 4.02
C GLU A 93 7.87 -17.24 4.42
N LEU A 94 7.42 -16.44 3.44
CA LEU A 94 6.61 -15.24 3.70
C LEU A 94 5.34 -15.58 4.50
N LYS A 95 5.21 -14.98 5.69
CA LYS A 95 4.05 -15.12 6.59
C LYS A 95 3.18 -13.87 6.64
N LEU A 96 3.73 -12.72 6.28
CA LEU A 96 3.03 -11.44 6.17
C LEU A 96 3.62 -10.65 5.01
N VAL A 97 2.76 -10.16 4.10
CA VAL A 97 3.15 -9.21 3.06
C VAL A 97 2.36 -7.92 3.19
N LEU A 98 3.04 -6.78 3.24
CA LEU A 98 2.40 -5.47 3.28
C LEU A 98 2.43 -4.85 1.88
N LEU A 99 1.26 -4.62 1.28
CA LEU A 99 1.16 -3.78 0.09
C LEU A 99 1.07 -2.33 0.53
N VAL A 100 2.19 -1.62 0.43
CA VAL A 100 2.34 -0.25 0.92
C VAL A 100 2.31 0.71 -0.26
N GLY A 101 1.47 1.73 -0.17
CA GLY A 101 1.40 2.75 -1.21
C GLY A 101 0.42 3.87 -0.94
N ILE A 102 -0.05 4.51 -1.99
CA ILE A 102 -1.05 5.60 -1.92
C ILE A 102 -2.38 5.17 -2.54
N CYS A 103 -3.45 5.86 -2.18
CA CYS A 103 -4.80 5.61 -2.67
C CYS A 103 -5.65 6.90 -2.74
N GLY A 104 -6.76 6.81 -3.45
CA GLY A 104 -7.85 7.78 -3.31
C GLY A 104 -8.73 7.44 -2.11
N GLY A 105 -9.00 8.41 -1.24
CA GLY A 105 -9.87 8.26 -0.08
C GLY A 105 -11.33 8.49 -0.41
N VAL A 106 -12.22 7.80 0.31
CA VAL A 106 -13.66 8.10 0.34
C VAL A 106 -13.91 9.01 1.55
N PRO A 107 -14.19 10.31 1.37
CA PRO A 107 -14.22 11.27 2.48
C PRO A 107 -15.23 10.91 3.57
N HIS A 108 -16.41 10.44 3.14
CA HIS A 108 -17.53 10.04 4.00
C HIS A 108 -17.76 8.54 3.89
N GLY A 109 -16.94 7.75 4.58
CA GLY A 109 -17.08 6.29 4.60
C GLY A 109 -18.39 5.82 5.26
N PRO A 110 -18.70 4.50 5.22
CA PRO A 110 -19.96 3.94 5.72
C PRO A 110 -20.30 4.27 7.18
N ASN A 111 -19.29 4.51 8.01
CA ASN A 111 -19.43 4.79 9.44
C ASN A 111 -19.50 6.30 9.74
N GLY A 112 -19.48 7.17 8.73
CA GLY A 112 -19.52 8.63 8.90
C GLY A 112 -18.25 9.25 9.50
N VAL A 113 -17.19 8.45 9.67
CA VAL A 113 -15.87 8.94 10.09
C VAL A 113 -15.20 9.61 8.89
N GLU A 114 -14.77 10.85 9.10
CA GLU A 114 -14.15 11.67 8.07
C GLU A 114 -12.72 11.23 7.77
N ILE A 115 -12.47 10.88 6.51
CA ILE A 115 -11.14 10.54 5.97
C ILE A 115 -10.52 11.78 5.34
N MET A 116 -9.32 12.15 5.76
CA MET A 116 -8.57 13.32 5.26
C MET A 116 -7.33 12.90 4.47
N LEU A 117 -6.78 13.81 3.66
CA LEU A 117 -5.50 13.60 3.01
C LEU A 117 -4.41 13.42 4.09
N GLY A 118 -3.49 12.50 3.85
CA GLY A 118 -2.48 12.11 4.84
C GLY A 118 -2.86 10.89 5.67
N ASP A 119 -4.15 10.62 5.89
CA ASP A 119 -4.59 9.46 6.66
C ASP A 119 -4.13 8.13 6.03
N VAL A 120 -4.06 7.09 6.85
CA VAL A 120 -3.65 5.74 6.44
C VAL A 120 -4.81 4.77 6.55
N ILE A 121 -5.02 3.99 5.49
CA ILE A 121 -6.05 2.96 5.39
C ILE A 121 -5.41 1.59 5.56
N ILE A 122 -5.96 0.77 6.45
CA ILE A 122 -5.64 -0.64 6.61
C ILE A 122 -6.81 -1.47 6.07
N GLY A 123 -6.53 -2.21 4.99
CA GLY A 123 -7.53 -2.99 4.26
C GLY A 123 -8.00 -4.23 5.04
N LYS A 124 -9.27 -4.25 5.43
CA LYS A 124 -9.94 -5.44 6.00
C LYS A 124 -10.34 -6.43 4.90
N ASN A 125 -10.76 -5.90 3.75
CA ASN A 125 -11.14 -6.65 2.55
C ASN A 125 -10.71 -5.85 1.32
N VAL A 126 -10.49 -6.54 0.21
CA VAL A 126 -10.31 -5.93 -1.11
C VAL A 126 -11.45 -6.34 -2.01
N ILE A 127 -12.01 -5.38 -2.74
CA ILE A 127 -13.10 -5.58 -3.70
C ILE A 127 -12.57 -5.22 -5.09
N GLN A 128 -12.55 -6.17 -6.01
CA GLN A 128 -12.25 -5.86 -7.41
C GLN A 128 -13.46 -5.16 -8.04
N SER A 129 -13.41 -3.83 -8.05
CA SER A 129 -14.52 -2.94 -8.40
C SER A 129 -14.81 -2.86 -9.90
N ASP A 130 -13.83 -3.20 -10.73
CA ASP A 130 -13.88 -3.15 -12.19
C ASP A 130 -14.14 -4.50 -12.86
N PHE A 131 -14.38 -5.57 -12.08
CA PHE A 131 -14.73 -6.88 -12.62
C PHE A 131 -16.24 -7.02 -12.79
N GLY A 132 -16.71 -7.00 -14.04
CA GLY A 132 -18.15 -6.90 -14.30
C GLY A 132 -18.52 -6.90 -15.77
N ARG A 133 -19.72 -6.42 -16.05
CA ARG A 133 -20.29 -6.31 -17.40
C ARG A 133 -20.63 -4.86 -17.68
N GLN A 134 -20.26 -4.38 -18.86
CA GLN A 134 -20.65 -3.06 -19.35
C GLN A 134 -21.94 -3.18 -20.17
N PHE A 135 -22.96 -2.44 -19.77
CA PHE A 135 -24.23 -2.27 -20.49
C PHE A 135 -24.32 -0.83 -21.04
N PRO A 136 -25.25 -0.54 -21.98
CA PRO A 136 -25.45 0.82 -22.47
C PRO A 136 -25.79 1.85 -21.38
N ASP A 137 -26.43 1.42 -20.30
CA ASP A 137 -26.85 2.24 -19.16
C ASP A 137 -25.86 2.24 -17.99
N GLY A 138 -24.83 1.39 -18.01
CA GLY A 138 -23.77 1.43 -17.01
C GLY A 138 -23.01 0.13 -16.80
N PHE A 139 -22.02 0.21 -15.93
CA PHE A 139 -21.24 -0.94 -15.50
C PHE A 139 -21.90 -1.63 -14.30
N VAL A 140 -22.07 -2.95 -14.39
CA VAL A 140 -22.58 -3.80 -13.31
C VAL A 140 -21.47 -4.74 -12.87
N ARG A 141 -21.04 -4.62 -11.60
CA ARG A 141 -20.03 -5.49 -11.01
C ARG A 141 -20.56 -6.92 -10.89
N LYS A 142 -19.71 -7.90 -11.18
CA LYS A 142 -19.97 -9.28 -10.80
C LYS A 142 -19.62 -9.46 -9.33
N ASN A 143 -20.61 -9.83 -8.52
CA ASN A 143 -20.48 -9.91 -7.07
C ASN A 143 -20.97 -11.25 -6.51
N SER A 144 -20.98 -12.30 -7.33
CA SER A 144 -21.28 -13.66 -6.87
C SER A 144 -20.18 -14.18 -5.94
N VAL A 145 -20.43 -15.31 -5.28
CA VAL A 145 -19.42 -15.96 -4.41
C VAL A 145 -18.14 -16.28 -5.19
N ASP A 146 -18.27 -16.74 -6.44
CA ASP A 146 -17.14 -17.15 -7.28
C ASP A 146 -16.39 -15.96 -7.92
N ASP A 147 -17.04 -14.80 -8.02
CA ASP A 147 -16.44 -13.58 -8.60
C ASP A 147 -15.81 -12.66 -7.53
N ASN A 148 -16.10 -12.90 -6.25
CA ASN A 148 -15.58 -12.09 -5.15
C ASN A 148 -14.26 -12.64 -4.63
N LEU A 149 -13.33 -11.73 -4.36
CA LEU A 149 -12.09 -12.06 -3.67
C LEU A 149 -12.40 -12.62 -2.28
N GLY A 150 -11.77 -13.74 -1.94
CA GLY A 150 -11.93 -14.38 -0.64
C GLY A 150 -11.47 -13.53 0.55
N LYS A 151 -11.74 -14.00 1.77
CA LYS A 151 -11.16 -13.39 2.98
C LYS A 151 -9.74 -13.88 3.17
N GLN A 152 -8.88 -13.04 3.75
CA GLN A 152 -7.56 -13.46 4.21
C GLN A 152 -7.63 -14.62 5.20
N GLY A 153 -6.51 -15.35 5.36
CA GLY A 153 -6.41 -16.44 6.33
C GLY A 153 -6.67 -15.99 7.79
N PRO A 154 -7.04 -16.92 8.69
CA PRO A 154 -7.37 -16.58 10.08
C PRO A 154 -6.29 -15.80 10.83
N ARG A 155 -5.00 -16.09 10.58
CA ARG A 155 -3.86 -15.39 11.20
C ARG A 155 -3.80 -13.90 10.85
N ILE A 156 -4.00 -13.56 9.58
CA ILE A 156 -4.02 -12.17 9.13
C ILE A 156 -5.26 -11.46 9.67
N ARG A 157 -6.43 -12.12 9.64
CA ARG A 157 -7.69 -11.55 10.15
C ARG A 157 -7.65 -11.28 11.65
N SER A 158 -7.19 -12.24 12.46
CA SER A 158 -7.06 -12.04 13.91
C SER A 158 -6.04 -10.95 14.23
N PHE A 159 -4.98 -10.84 13.43
CA PHE A 159 -4.01 -9.77 13.57
C PHE A 159 -4.58 -8.40 13.24
N ILE A 160 -5.35 -8.25 12.16
CA ILE A 160 -6.08 -7.01 11.86
C ILE A 160 -7.03 -6.65 13.02
N THR A 161 -7.75 -7.62 13.59
CA THR A 161 -8.59 -7.39 14.78
C THR A 161 -7.78 -6.92 15.99
N LYS A 162 -6.60 -7.47 16.23
CA LYS A 162 -5.67 -6.98 17.27
C LYS A 162 -5.28 -5.53 17.01
N LEU A 163 -4.85 -5.20 15.80
CA LEU A 163 -4.48 -3.83 15.40
C LEU A 163 -5.63 -2.84 15.60
N GLU A 164 -6.85 -3.23 15.23
CA GLU A 164 -8.06 -2.41 15.41
C GLU A 164 -8.36 -2.18 16.90
N SER A 165 -8.17 -3.19 17.75
CA SER A 165 -8.37 -3.09 19.21
C SER A 165 -7.36 -2.18 19.92
N CYS A 166 -6.17 -1.99 19.34
CA CYS A 166 -5.12 -1.11 19.87
C CYS A 166 -4.83 0.09 18.96
N LYS A 167 -5.85 0.55 18.21
CA LYS A 167 -5.72 1.63 17.23
C LYS A 167 -4.97 2.86 17.72
N GLN A 168 -5.26 3.34 18.94
CA GLN A 168 -4.60 4.53 19.50
C GLN A 168 -3.08 4.34 19.62
N ASN A 169 -2.64 3.22 20.20
CA ASN A 169 -1.21 2.89 20.31
C ASN A 169 -0.55 2.72 18.93
N LEU A 170 -1.30 2.19 17.96
CA LEU A 170 -0.83 2.04 16.58
C LEU A 170 -0.64 3.41 15.91
N GLU A 171 -1.57 4.35 16.12
CA GLU A 171 -1.47 5.73 15.62
C GLU A 171 -0.31 6.49 16.26
N GLU A 172 -0.12 6.37 17.58
CA GLU A 172 1.01 6.97 18.28
C GLU A 172 2.35 6.43 17.75
N THR A 173 2.45 5.12 17.57
CA THR A 173 3.64 4.48 17.00
C THR A 173 3.88 4.97 15.58
N MET A 174 2.86 4.95 14.72
CA MET A 174 2.93 5.45 13.35
C MET A 174 3.42 6.89 13.32
N SER A 175 2.87 7.78 14.15
CA SER A 175 3.27 9.17 14.24
C SER A 175 4.74 9.34 14.62
N LEU A 176 5.24 8.57 15.58
CA LEU A 176 6.66 8.58 15.95
C LEU A 176 7.55 8.12 14.79
N LYS A 177 7.16 7.05 14.09
CA LYS A 177 7.92 6.54 12.93
C LYS A 177 7.89 7.50 11.76
N LEU A 178 6.75 8.16 11.52
CA LEU A 178 6.62 9.18 10.48
C LEU A 178 7.55 10.35 10.78
N GLN A 179 7.52 10.90 12.00
CA GLN A 179 8.44 11.98 12.38
C GLN A 179 9.91 11.57 12.24
N SER A 180 10.27 10.34 12.62
CA SER A 180 11.64 9.84 12.44
C SER A 180 12.02 9.72 10.97
N LEU A 181 11.09 9.28 10.11
CA LEU A 181 11.31 9.13 8.68
C LEU A 181 11.49 10.50 8.01
N LEU A 182 10.65 11.47 8.34
CA LEU A 182 10.68 12.82 7.78
C LEU A 182 11.93 13.64 8.19
N ARG A 183 12.63 13.26 9.26
CA ARG A 183 13.88 13.90 9.70
C ARG A 183 15.13 13.42 8.96
N LYS A 184 15.04 12.35 8.19
CA LYS A 184 16.17 11.81 7.43
C LYS A 184 16.43 12.72 6.20
N PRO A 185 17.69 13.10 5.91
CA PRO A 185 18.01 14.03 4.82
C PRO A 185 17.52 13.59 3.43
N GLU A 186 17.54 12.28 3.15
CA GLU A 186 17.03 11.69 1.90
C GLU A 186 15.51 11.87 1.70
N PHE A 187 14.82 12.27 2.76
CA PHE A 187 13.38 12.46 2.86
C PHE A 187 12.99 13.93 3.12
N GLU A 188 13.94 14.88 3.12
CA GLU A 188 13.69 16.32 3.26
C GLU A 188 12.61 16.90 2.31
N PRO A 189 12.43 16.39 1.06
CA PRO A 189 11.32 16.82 0.19
C PRO A 189 9.92 16.39 0.67
N LEU A 190 9.80 15.54 1.69
CA LEU A 190 8.54 15.03 2.25
C LEU A 190 8.03 15.96 3.34
N LYS A 191 7.56 17.15 2.98
CA LYS A 191 6.89 18.03 3.95
C LYS A 191 5.41 17.71 3.99
N TYR A 192 4.84 17.77 5.19
CA TYR A 192 3.40 17.81 5.36
C TYR A 192 2.88 19.05 4.60
N PRO A 193 1.97 18.88 3.60
CA PRO A 193 1.49 20.02 2.81
C PRO A 193 0.77 21.10 3.63
N GLY A 194 0.25 20.73 4.81
CA GLY A 194 -0.50 21.61 5.69
C GLY A 194 -1.99 21.35 5.60
N SER A 195 -2.71 21.63 6.69
CA SER A 195 -4.15 21.39 6.78
C SER A 195 -4.97 22.29 5.83
N SER A 196 -4.42 23.42 5.38
CA SER A 196 -5.03 24.27 4.35
C SER A 196 -5.04 23.63 2.96
N GLU A 197 -4.16 22.67 2.72
CA GLU A 197 -4.06 21.94 1.44
C GLU A 197 -4.93 20.68 1.41
N ASP A 198 -5.66 20.40 2.49
CA ASP A 198 -6.70 19.37 2.54
C ASP A 198 -8.00 19.89 1.89
N LYS A 199 -7.98 20.00 0.56
CA LYS A 199 -9.08 20.57 -0.23
C LYS A 199 -10.00 19.46 -0.75
N LEU A 200 -11.14 19.29 -0.10
CA LEU A 200 -12.23 18.43 -0.57
C LEU A 200 -13.29 19.27 -1.29
N PHE A 201 -13.48 19.06 -2.58
CA PHE A 201 -14.54 19.70 -3.34
C PHE A 201 -15.83 18.86 -3.29
N LEU A 202 -16.97 19.53 -3.46
CA LEU A 202 -18.27 18.89 -3.63
C LEU A 202 -18.21 17.85 -4.77
N PRO A 203 -18.84 16.67 -4.63
CA PRO A 203 -18.67 15.57 -5.58
C PRO A 203 -19.12 15.88 -7.01
N ASP A 204 -20.09 16.77 -7.15
CA ASP A 204 -20.70 17.23 -8.40
C ASP A 204 -20.04 18.49 -8.98
N TYR A 205 -19.11 19.12 -8.24
CA TYR A 205 -18.27 20.18 -8.78
C TYR A 205 -17.21 19.56 -9.69
N VAL A 206 -17.15 19.99 -10.94
CA VAL A 206 -16.29 19.38 -11.96
C VAL A 206 -15.07 20.25 -12.22
N HIS A 207 -13.89 19.65 -12.28
CA HIS A 207 -12.66 20.35 -12.68
C HIS A 207 -12.67 20.66 -14.18
N LYS A 208 -13.16 21.85 -14.55
CA LYS A 208 -13.32 22.31 -15.95
C LYS A 208 -13.22 23.84 -16.06
N HIS A 209 -13.10 24.36 -17.28
CA HIS A 209 -13.29 25.79 -17.52
C HIS A 209 -14.76 26.16 -17.30
N TYR A 210 -15.02 27.22 -16.53
CA TYR A 210 -16.39 27.70 -16.27
C TYR A 210 -16.81 28.88 -17.16
N ASN A 211 -15.88 29.48 -17.90
CA ASN A 211 -16.20 30.58 -18.81
C ASN A 211 -16.55 30.04 -20.21
N ALA A 212 -17.80 30.24 -20.63
CA ALA A 212 -18.29 29.81 -21.93
C ALA A 212 -17.69 30.55 -23.13
N GLN A 213 -17.10 31.72 -22.89
CA GLN A 213 -16.42 32.51 -23.93
C GLN A 213 -15.01 31.97 -24.21
N THR A 214 -14.41 31.21 -23.29
CA THR A 214 -13.02 30.75 -23.42
C THR A 214 -12.89 29.29 -23.82
N CYS A 215 -13.90 28.45 -23.53
CA CYS A 215 -13.83 27.04 -23.90
C CYS A 215 -15.23 26.39 -24.00
N GLU A 216 -15.39 25.51 -25.00
CA GLU A 216 -16.60 24.70 -25.19
C GLU A 216 -16.84 23.68 -24.06
N CYS A 217 -15.81 23.36 -23.25
CA CYS A 217 -15.98 22.48 -22.09
C CYS A 217 -16.68 23.16 -20.90
N SER A 218 -17.05 24.43 -21.01
CA SER A 218 -17.94 25.11 -20.07
C SER A 218 -19.32 24.47 -20.00
N GLN A 219 -19.76 23.84 -21.08
CA GLN A 219 -21.00 23.07 -21.13
C GLN A 219 -20.96 21.85 -20.20
N ASP A 220 -22.13 21.35 -19.82
CA ASP A 220 -22.23 20.20 -18.91
C ASP A 220 -21.70 18.91 -19.54
N GLY A 221 -21.05 18.10 -18.69
CA GLY A 221 -20.51 16.79 -19.07
C GLY A 221 -19.26 16.80 -19.95
N LYS A 222 -18.72 17.97 -20.32
CA LYS A 222 -17.49 18.08 -21.14
C LYS A 222 -16.30 18.51 -20.29
N ILE A 223 -15.15 17.87 -20.51
CA ILE A 223 -13.86 18.28 -19.96
C ILE A 223 -12.84 18.23 -21.10
N CYS A 224 -12.29 19.38 -21.50
CA CYS A 224 -11.29 19.44 -22.57
C CYS A 224 -9.92 18.92 -22.11
N SER A 225 -9.03 18.63 -23.06
CA SER A 225 -7.67 18.16 -22.77
C SER A 225 -6.86 19.12 -21.89
N ILE A 226 -7.04 20.43 -22.09
CA ILE A 226 -6.38 21.48 -21.31
C ILE A 226 -6.84 21.39 -19.85
N ALA A 227 -8.16 21.41 -19.60
CA ALA A 227 -8.70 21.32 -18.24
C ALA A 227 -8.27 20.03 -17.51
N LYS A 228 -8.12 18.90 -18.22
CA LYS A 228 -7.63 17.64 -17.62
C LYS A 228 -6.19 17.71 -17.11
N GLN A 229 -5.41 18.68 -17.58
CA GLN A 229 -3.99 18.85 -17.25
C GLN A 229 -3.73 20.11 -16.39
N SER A 230 -4.66 21.05 -16.36
CA SER A 230 -4.56 22.28 -15.59
C SER A 230 -4.77 22.07 -14.09
N SER A 231 -4.19 22.95 -13.27
CA SER A 231 -4.42 22.99 -11.83
C SER A 231 -5.75 23.65 -11.45
N CYS A 232 -6.14 23.54 -10.18
CA CYS A 232 -7.34 24.22 -9.67
C CYS A 232 -7.19 25.74 -9.76
N GLU A 233 -5.99 26.25 -9.50
CA GLU A 233 -5.64 27.67 -9.55
C GLU A 233 -5.73 28.21 -10.99
N GLU A 234 -5.22 27.46 -11.97
CA GLU A 234 -5.26 27.83 -13.39
C GLU A 234 -6.71 27.87 -13.93
N LEU A 235 -7.56 26.92 -13.52
CA LEU A 235 -8.97 26.90 -13.91
C LEU A 235 -9.85 27.84 -13.10
N GLY A 236 -9.34 28.39 -11.99
CA GLY A 236 -10.11 29.22 -11.07
C GLY A 236 -11.21 28.44 -10.33
N CYS A 237 -10.90 27.22 -9.87
CA CYS A 237 -11.83 26.42 -9.10
C CYS A 237 -12.27 27.16 -7.82
N SER A 238 -13.58 27.23 -7.59
CA SER A 238 -14.17 28.07 -6.55
C SER A 238 -14.01 27.46 -5.17
N SER A 239 -13.44 28.22 -4.24
CA SER A 239 -13.37 27.83 -2.82
C SER A 239 -14.75 27.72 -2.16
N ALA A 240 -15.79 28.33 -2.74
CA ALA A 240 -17.17 28.16 -2.29
C ALA A 240 -17.72 26.73 -2.53
N CYS A 241 -17.05 25.95 -3.37
CA CYS A 241 -17.38 24.55 -3.65
C CYS A 241 -16.56 23.57 -2.81
N LEU A 242 -15.82 24.05 -1.81
CA LEU A 242 -15.12 23.20 -0.83
C LEU A 242 -16.08 22.76 0.27
N GLU A 243 -15.99 21.49 0.64
CA GLU A 243 -16.66 20.96 1.82
C GLU A 243 -15.92 21.37 3.10
N ALA A 244 -16.68 21.80 4.10
CA ALA A 244 -16.13 22.13 5.40
C ALA A 244 -15.65 20.86 6.12
N ARG A 245 -14.36 20.82 6.47
CA ARG A 245 -13.80 19.70 7.25
C ARG A 245 -14.20 19.81 8.72
N LYS A 246 -14.65 18.70 9.32
CA LYS A 246 -15.05 18.65 10.74
C LYS A 246 -13.84 18.42 11.65
N ARG A 247 -12.89 17.62 11.17
CA ARG A 247 -11.65 17.31 11.87
C ARG A 247 -10.57 18.30 11.49
N ARG A 248 -9.82 18.77 12.49
CA ARG A 248 -8.55 19.47 12.35
C ARG A 248 -7.49 18.60 12.98
N GLN A 249 -6.57 18.06 12.18
CA GLN A 249 -5.50 17.23 12.72
C GLN A 249 -4.21 17.44 11.96
N ASP A 250 -3.14 17.68 12.72
CA ASP A 250 -1.78 17.86 12.18
C ASP A 250 -1.04 16.52 11.99
N GLN A 251 -1.71 15.40 12.32
CA GLN A 251 -1.17 14.06 12.21
C GLN A 251 -2.19 13.10 11.58
N PRO A 252 -1.70 12.10 10.82
CA PRO A 252 -2.57 11.18 10.11
C PRO A 252 -3.27 10.22 11.09
N SER A 253 -4.54 9.93 10.82
CA SER A 253 -5.30 8.87 11.50
C SER A 253 -5.22 7.56 10.72
N ILE A 254 -5.46 6.44 11.40
CA ILE A 254 -5.59 5.11 10.80
C ILE A 254 -7.08 4.77 10.66
N HIS A 255 -7.50 4.28 9.50
CA HIS A 255 -8.85 3.79 9.28
C HIS A 255 -8.82 2.34 8.80
N PHE A 256 -9.67 1.50 9.40
CA PHE A 256 -9.82 0.11 9.00
C PHE A 256 -11.08 -0.05 8.15
N GLY A 257 -10.96 -0.61 6.96
CA GLY A 257 -12.13 -0.81 6.10
C GLY A 257 -11.85 -1.54 4.80
N SER A 258 -12.90 -1.69 3.99
CA SER A 258 -12.79 -2.33 2.67
C SER A 258 -12.20 -1.35 1.65
N ILE A 259 -11.39 -1.87 0.73
CA ILE A 259 -10.72 -1.09 -0.31
C ILE A 259 -11.20 -1.58 -1.68
N ALA A 260 -11.60 -0.66 -2.57
CA ALA A 260 -11.85 -0.98 -3.96
C ALA A 260 -10.53 -1.00 -4.75
N SER A 261 -10.36 -2.03 -5.56
CA SER A 261 -9.22 -2.19 -6.46
C SER A 261 -9.71 -2.21 -7.91
N GLY A 262 -8.99 -1.57 -8.82
CA GLY A 262 -9.28 -1.58 -10.27
C GLY A 262 -8.19 -0.89 -11.08
N ASP A 263 -8.17 -1.07 -12.41
CA ASP A 263 -7.11 -0.51 -13.26
C ASP A 263 -7.36 0.94 -13.70
N ALA A 264 -8.54 1.49 -13.41
CA ALA A 264 -8.89 2.86 -13.76
C ALA A 264 -8.58 3.83 -12.62
N VAL A 265 -7.82 4.88 -12.91
CA VAL A 265 -7.70 6.03 -12.00
C VAL A 265 -9.03 6.77 -11.97
N ILE A 266 -9.73 6.72 -10.84
CA ILE A 266 -11.00 7.44 -10.67
C ILE A 266 -10.73 8.94 -10.53
N LYS A 267 -11.30 9.73 -11.46
CA LYS A 267 -11.25 11.19 -11.50
C LYS A 267 -12.65 11.81 -11.49
N SER A 268 -13.55 11.30 -10.66
CA SER A 268 -14.94 11.75 -10.58
C SER A 268 -15.50 11.48 -9.19
N GLY A 269 -15.84 12.56 -8.47
CA GLY A 269 -16.35 12.46 -7.11
C GLY A 269 -17.67 11.68 -7.05
N GLN A 270 -18.61 11.98 -7.94
CA GLN A 270 -19.85 11.22 -8.07
C GLN A 270 -19.62 9.72 -8.37
N HIS A 271 -18.65 9.38 -9.22
CA HIS A 271 -18.35 7.98 -9.54
C HIS A 271 -17.73 7.25 -8.34
N ARG A 272 -16.78 7.90 -7.64
CA ARG A 272 -16.25 7.41 -6.36
C ARG A 272 -17.37 7.15 -5.37
N ASP A 273 -18.29 8.10 -5.17
CA ASP A 273 -19.37 7.95 -4.19
C ASP A 273 -20.31 6.80 -4.56
N LYS A 274 -20.57 6.59 -5.85
CA LYS A 274 -21.32 5.41 -6.32
C LYS A 274 -20.59 4.10 -6.00
N ILE A 275 -19.28 4.02 -6.21
CA ILE A 275 -18.47 2.84 -5.85
C ILE A 275 -18.51 2.63 -4.32
N ALA A 276 -18.27 3.69 -3.55
CA ALA A 276 -18.25 3.66 -2.10
C ALA A 276 -19.58 3.18 -1.52
N HIS A 277 -20.70 3.75 -1.99
CA HIS A 277 -22.04 3.37 -1.55
C HIS A 277 -22.38 1.92 -1.91
N ARG A 278 -22.06 1.51 -3.15
CA ARG A 278 -22.40 0.17 -3.65
C ARG A 278 -21.59 -0.94 -2.98
N GLU A 279 -20.30 -0.71 -2.76
CA GLU A 279 -19.37 -1.74 -2.28
C GLU A 279 -19.00 -1.61 -0.79
N GLY A 280 -19.42 -0.52 -0.12
CA GLY A 280 -19.08 -0.25 1.28
C GLY A 280 -17.57 -0.03 1.50
N VAL A 281 -16.88 0.56 0.53
CA VAL A 281 -15.43 0.81 0.57
C VAL A 281 -15.09 2.20 1.09
N ILE A 282 -13.90 2.34 1.67
CA ILE A 282 -13.37 3.60 2.21
C ILE A 282 -12.18 4.16 1.44
N ALA A 283 -11.65 3.39 0.48
CA ALA A 283 -10.52 3.79 -0.36
C ALA A 283 -10.57 3.09 -1.71
N ILE A 284 -9.86 3.67 -2.69
CA ILE A 284 -9.74 3.16 -4.06
C ILE A 284 -8.25 3.15 -4.47
N GLU A 285 -7.76 2.01 -4.92
CA GLU A 285 -6.38 1.78 -5.37
C GLU A 285 -6.33 0.81 -6.58
N MET A 286 -5.14 0.41 -7.04
CA MET A 286 -4.97 -0.24 -8.35
C MET A 286 -4.24 -1.60 -8.33
N GLU A 287 -3.75 -2.08 -7.19
CA GLU A 287 -2.90 -3.28 -7.13
C GLU A 287 -3.51 -4.43 -6.30
N GLY A 288 -4.25 -4.09 -5.24
CA GLY A 288 -4.67 -5.03 -4.19
C GLY A 288 -5.33 -6.29 -4.72
N ALA A 289 -6.25 -6.18 -5.68
CA ALA A 289 -6.96 -7.33 -6.24
C ALA A 289 -6.02 -8.32 -6.96
N GLY A 290 -4.88 -7.88 -7.49
CA GLY A 290 -3.90 -8.76 -8.15
C GLY A 290 -3.13 -9.65 -7.16
N ILE A 291 -3.06 -9.29 -5.89
CA ILE A 291 -2.22 -9.99 -4.90
C ILE A 291 -3.01 -10.63 -3.76
N TRP A 292 -4.25 -10.19 -3.55
CA TRP A 292 -5.03 -10.47 -2.34
C TRP A 292 -5.21 -11.97 -2.06
N GLU A 293 -5.46 -12.78 -3.09
CA GLU A 293 -5.74 -14.21 -2.90
C GLU A 293 -4.48 -15.08 -2.84
N TYR A 294 -3.33 -14.54 -3.24
CA TYR A 294 -2.09 -15.31 -3.38
C TYR A 294 -1.12 -15.10 -2.22
N LEU A 295 -1.14 -13.91 -1.60
CA LEU A 295 -0.25 -13.55 -0.51
C LEU A 295 -0.99 -13.48 0.84
N PRO A 296 -0.36 -13.86 1.96
CA PRO A 296 -0.87 -13.55 3.29
C PRO A 296 -0.67 -12.04 3.56
N CYS A 297 -1.55 -11.21 3.00
CA CYS A 297 -1.27 -9.78 2.87
C CYS A 297 -2.21 -8.85 3.65
N ILE A 298 -1.67 -7.67 3.97
CA ILE A 298 -2.43 -6.52 4.46
C ILE A 298 -2.14 -5.35 3.50
N VAL A 299 -3.20 -4.71 3.03
CA VAL A 299 -3.09 -3.51 2.19
C VAL A 299 -3.01 -2.29 3.11
N VAL A 300 -1.95 -1.50 2.98
CA VAL A 300 -1.67 -0.30 3.77
C VAL A 300 -1.49 0.88 2.82
N LYS A 301 -2.46 1.79 2.77
CA LYS A 301 -2.48 2.86 1.77
C LYS A 301 -2.64 4.23 2.41
N GLY A 302 -1.79 5.19 2.04
CA GLY A 302 -1.95 6.60 2.43
C GLY A 302 -2.92 7.31 1.50
N VAL A 303 -3.77 8.18 2.02
CA VAL A 303 -4.78 8.90 1.23
C VAL A 303 -4.14 10.15 0.59
N CYS A 304 -3.88 10.11 -0.72
CA CYS A 304 -3.20 11.20 -1.44
C CYS A 304 -4.12 12.07 -2.29
N ASP A 305 -5.33 11.60 -2.55
CA ASP A 305 -6.39 12.36 -3.22
C ASP A 305 -7.77 11.82 -2.81
N TYR A 306 -8.84 12.47 -3.26
CA TYR A 306 -10.21 12.04 -2.98
C TYR A 306 -10.85 11.30 -4.15
N ALA A 307 -10.11 10.67 -5.06
CA ALA A 307 -10.64 9.99 -6.24
C ALA A 307 -11.61 10.87 -7.08
N ASP A 308 -11.39 12.19 -7.09
CA ASP A 308 -12.21 13.17 -7.80
C ASP A 308 -11.44 13.81 -8.96
N SER A 309 -12.09 14.78 -9.62
CA SER A 309 -11.51 15.51 -10.74
C SER A 309 -10.47 16.56 -10.34
N HIS A 310 -10.36 16.91 -9.05
CA HIS A 310 -9.48 17.97 -8.53
C HIS A 310 -8.15 17.43 -7.97
N LYS A 311 -7.94 16.12 -8.04
CA LYS A 311 -6.72 15.48 -7.55
C LYS A 311 -5.43 16.11 -8.08
N ASN A 312 -4.47 16.27 -7.17
CA ASN A 312 -3.12 16.77 -7.46
C ASN A 312 -2.05 15.78 -6.94
N LYS A 313 -0.77 16.12 -7.12
CA LYS A 313 0.35 15.25 -6.71
C LYS A 313 1.05 15.68 -5.42
N GLU A 314 0.62 16.77 -4.79
CA GLU A 314 1.32 17.40 -3.66
C GLU A 314 1.39 16.47 -2.45
N TRP A 315 0.31 15.73 -2.20
CA TRP A 315 0.20 14.83 -1.06
C TRP A 315 0.89 13.48 -1.24
N GLN A 316 1.21 13.05 -2.47
CA GLN A 316 1.67 11.68 -2.75
C GLN A 316 2.92 11.30 -1.97
N ARG A 317 3.88 12.23 -1.88
CA ARG A 317 5.13 12.01 -1.15
C ARG A 317 4.83 11.80 0.34
N TYR A 318 4.21 12.78 1.00
CA TYR A 318 3.92 12.72 2.44
C TYR A 318 3.07 11.49 2.80
N THR A 319 2.07 11.17 1.99
CA THR A 319 1.16 10.04 2.22
C THR A 319 1.83 8.68 2.03
N ALA A 320 2.77 8.55 1.10
CA ALA A 320 3.61 7.37 1.00
C ALA A 320 4.45 7.17 2.26
N ALA A 321 5.05 8.24 2.79
CA ALA A 321 5.77 8.19 4.07
C ALA A 321 4.85 7.82 5.25
N ALA A 322 3.64 8.37 5.30
CA ALA A 322 2.64 8.02 6.32
C ALA A 322 2.24 6.54 6.23
N ALA A 323 1.97 6.03 5.03
CA ALA A 323 1.66 4.62 4.78
C ALA A 323 2.81 3.70 5.20
N SER A 324 4.05 4.04 4.86
CA SER A 324 5.23 3.29 5.29
C SER A 324 5.43 3.34 6.81
N ALA A 325 5.22 4.49 7.44
CA ALA A 325 5.25 4.60 8.90
C ALA A 325 4.16 3.73 9.57
N GLY A 326 2.97 3.67 8.97
CA GLY A 326 1.89 2.77 9.38
C GLY A 326 2.30 1.30 9.23
N ALA A 327 2.92 0.94 8.10
CA ALA A 327 3.48 -0.40 7.89
C ALA A 327 4.54 -0.77 8.94
N ARG A 328 5.44 0.16 9.30
CA ARG A 328 6.41 -0.04 10.38
C ARG A 328 5.71 -0.29 11.72
N ALA A 329 4.70 0.52 12.05
CA ALA A 329 3.93 0.37 13.29
C ALA A 329 3.21 -1.00 13.34
N ILE A 330 2.65 -1.45 12.22
CA ILE A 330 2.06 -2.80 12.08
C ILE A 330 3.12 -3.88 12.36
N LEU A 331 4.31 -3.79 11.77
CA LEU A 331 5.36 -4.79 11.96
C LEU A 331 5.87 -4.87 13.40
N GLU A 332 5.83 -3.77 14.16
CA GLU A 332 6.16 -3.79 15.60
C GLU A 332 5.14 -4.58 16.44
N GLN A 333 3.90 -4.71 15.96
CA GLN A 333 2.87 -5.55 16.58
C GLN A 333 2.85 -7.00 16.08
N TRP A 334 3.54 -7.28 14.96
CA TRP A 334 3.61 -8.61 14.35
C TRP A 334 4.55 -9.53 15.14
N GLU A 335 4.04 -10.68 15.54
CA GLU A 335 4.79 -11.72 16.26
C GLU A 335 5.43 -12.69 15.26
N ALA A 336 6.74 -12.89 15.41
CA ALA A 336 7.49 -13.88 14.63
C ALA A 336 7.01 -15.29 14.99
N THR A 337 7.06 -16.19 14.01
CA THR A 337 6.80 -17.62 14.28
C THR A 337 7.98 -18.24 15.01
N ASP A 338 7.71 -19.16 15.93
CA ASP A 338 8.77 -19.99 16.51
C ASP A 338 9.44 -20.78 15.39
N ARG A 339 10.76 -20.60 15.23
CA ARG A 339 11.54 -21.45 14.34
C ARG A 339 11.77 -22.79 15.04
N PRO A 340 11.55 -23.93 14.36
CA PRO A 340 12.03 -25.21 14.88
C PRO A 340 13.52 -25.04 15.18
N ARG A 341 13.93 -25.25 16.43
CA ARG A 341 15.37 -25.34 16.74
C ARG A 341 15.90 -26.47 15.87
N GLU A 342 16.87 -26.19 15.00
CA GLU A 342 17.65 -27.25 14.37
C GLU A 342 18.24 -28.08 15.50
N SER A 343 17.64 -29.23 15.79
CA SER A 343 18.24 -30.23 16.65
C SER A 343 19.50 -30.65 15.94
N GLY A 344 20.65 -30.13 16.37
CA GLY A 344 21.94 -30.50 15.84
C GLY A 344 21.99 -32.02 15.73
N MET A 345 22.10 -32.52 14.50
CA MET A 345 22.39 -33.91 14.22
C MET A 345 23.78 -34.17 14.81
N VAL A 346 23.83 -34.60 16.08
CA VAL A 346 25.04 -35.21 16.63
C VAL A 346 25.17 -36.52 15.87
N SER A 347 26.04 -36.55 14.86
CA SER A 347 26.42 -37.80 14.22
C SER A 347 27.16 -38.63 15.26
N VAL A 348 26.45 -39.49 15.97
CA VAL A 348 27.07 -40.54 16.77
C VAL A 348 27.52 -41.60 15.77
N PHE A 349 28.73 -41.46 15.22
CA PHE A 349 29.39 -42.55 14.53
C PHE A 349 29.80 -43.60 15.57
N PRO A 350 29.31 -44.85 15.51
CA PRO A 350 29.89 -45.92 16.31
C PRO A 350 31.29 -46.22 15.78
N GLN A 351 32.31 -46.13 16.64
CA GLN A 351 33.63 -46.66 16.35
C GLN A 351 33.51 -48.17 16.14
N LEU A 352 33.65 -48.62 14.89
CA LEU A 352 33.86 -50.03 14.56
C LEU A 352 35.20 -50.46 15.14
N ILE A 353 35.13 -51.26 16.21
CA ILE A 353 36.24 -52.00 16.79
C ILE A 353 36.78 -52.93 15.71
N LYS A 354 38.06 -52.75 15.36
CA LYS A 354 38.85 -53.75 14.62
C LYS A 354 38.99 -54.99 15.51
N LEU A 355 38.32 -56.08 15.14
CA LEU A 355 38.73 -57.41 15.58
C LEU A 355 39.76 -57.94 14.57
N GLN A 356 41.03 -57.94 14.97
CA GLN A 356 42.01 -58.85 14.43
C GLN A 356 41.68 -60.24 14.97
N ASN A 357 41.56 -61.22 14.08
CA ASN A 357 42.04 -62.58 14.23
C ASN A 357 42.15 -63.22 12.85
#